data_AF-A0A522RA70-F1
#
_entry.id   AF-A0A522RA70-F1
#
_cell.length_a   1.000
_cell.length_b   1.000
_cell.length_c   1.000
_cell.angle_alpha   90.00
_cell.angle_beta   90.00
_cell.angle_gamma   90.00
#
_symmetry.space_group_name_H-M   'P 1'
#
loop_
_entity.id
_entity.type
_entity.pdbx_description
1 polymer ?
#
loop_
_entity_poly.entity_id
_entity_poly.type
_entity_poly.pdbx_seq_one_letter_code
_entity_poly.pdbx_strand_id
1 'polypeptide(L)'
;MDNIEEYLSQFEDFELAFFWKYKLDTYMEGTQNEIKAYLGKRNLDETKMQNLIEEYSHKTFTDHELRCSRCKSKKIITKEENPSETYFDPEILKIASSTYNDINGRKMDYACVVCGLALNPFKHSSFTRKILNAVLNILSLPINNARRGHW
;
A
#
# COMPACT_ATOMS: atom_id res chain seq x y z
N MET A 1 -18.92 -11.03 -19.86
CA MET A 1 -19.29 -9.76 -19.20
C MET A 1 -18.86 -9.86 -17.74
N ASP A 2 -17.64 -10.39 -17.50
CA ASP A 2 -17.33 -11.08 -16.23
C ASP A 2 -16.07 -10.54 -15.52
N ASN A 3 -15.25 -9.72 -16.19
CA ASN A 3 -13.95 -9.29 -15.64
C ASN A 3 -14.11 -8.30 -14.47
N ILE A 4 -15.05 -7.35 -14.53
CA ILE A 4 -15.21 -6.33 -13.45
C ILE A 4 -15.79 -6.95 -12.17
N GLU A 5 -16.82 -7.81 -12.27
CA GLU A 5 -17.38 -8.44 -11.08
C GLU A 5 -16.38 -9.42 -10.45
N GLU A 6 -15.65 -10.19 -11.27
CA GLU A 6 -14.59 -11.08 -10.81
C GLU A 6 -13.47 -10.30 -10.12
N TYR A 7 -13.04 -9.16 -10.68
CA TYR A 7 -12.07 -8.27 -10.04
C TYR A 7 -12.55 -7.76 -8.68
N LEU A 8 -13.75 -7.20 -8.63
CA LEU A 8 -14.30 -6.59 -7.41
C LEU A 8 -14.65 -7.63 -6.34
N SER A 9 -14.89 -8.89 -6.74
CA SER A 9 -15.14 -10.00 -5.80
C SER A 9 -13.95 -10.33 -4.92
N GLN A 10 -12.75 -9.97 -5.36
CA GLN A 10 -11.52 -10.20 -4.61
C GLN A 10 -11.34 -9.20 -3.47
N PHE A 11 -12.16 -8.15 -3.41
CA PHE A 11 -12.10 -7.12 -2.38
C PHE A 11 -13.08 -7.39 -1.24
N GLU A 12 -12.60 -7.17 -0.02
CA GLU A 12 -13.45 -7.12 1.16
C GLU A 12 -14.32 -5.85 1.13
N ASP A 13 -15.43 -5.85 1.88
CA ASP A 13 -16.38 -4.72 1.88
C ASP A 13 -15.71 -3.38 2.24
N PHE A 14 -14.79 -3.38 3.22
CA PHE A 14 -14.06 -2.16 3.57
C PHE A 14 -13.15 -1.72 2.41
N GLU A 15 -12.49 -2.66 1.72
CA GLU A 15 -11.65 -2.35 0.57
C GLU A 15 -12.48 -1.77 -0.57
N LEU A 16 -13.69 -2.30 -0.82
CA LEU A 16 -14.63 -1.76 -1.79
C LEU A 16 -15.05 -0.33 -1.46
N ALA A 17 -15.23 0.01 -0.17
CA ALA A 17 -15.53 1.38 0.23
C ALA A 17 -14.37 2.35 -0.10
N PHE A 18 -13.12 1.93 0.14
CA PHE A 18 -11.95 2.73 -0.24
C PHE A 18 -11.75 2.78 -1.76
N PHE A 19 -12.02 1.70 -2.49
CA PHE A 19 -11.99 1.68 -3.95
C PHE A 19 -13.01 2.67 -4.52
N TRP A 20 -14.25 2.61 -4.02
CA TRP A 20 -15.32 3.54 -4.39
C TRP A 20 -14.88 5.00 -4.18
N LYS A 21 -14.33 5.33 -3.01
CA LYS A 21 -13.93 6.70 -2.66
C LYS A 21 -12.76 7.25 -3.48
N TYR A 22 -11.79 6.41 -3.86
CA TYR A 22 -10.51 6.89 -4.40
C TYR A 22 -10.25 6.52 -5.86
N LYS A 23 -10.94 5.51 -6.40
CA LYS A 23 -10.70 5.02 -7.77
C LYS A 23 -11.92 5.10 -8.67
N LEU A 24 -13.15 5.11 -8.16
CA LEU A 24 -14.35 5.09 -9.00
C LEU A 24 -14.31 6.19 -10.07
N ASP A 25 -14.02 7.44 -9.66
CA ASP A 25 -13.99 8.60 -10.55
C ASP A 25 -12.85 8.58 -11.58
N THR A 26 -11.90 7.65 -11.46
CA THR A 26 -10.81 7.47 -12.43
C THR A 26 -11.23 6.63 -13.64
N TYR A 27 -12.36 5.93 -13.55
CA TYR A 27 -12.90 5.10 -14.63
C TYR A 27 -13.88 5.88 -15.52
N MET A 28 -14.09 5.40 -16.75
CA MET A 28 -15.11 5.93 -17.65
C MET A 28 -16.51 5.69 -17.10
N GLU A 29 -17.47 6.56 -17.44
CA GLU A 29 -18.85 6.54 -16.91
C GLU A 29 -19.53 5.17 -17.05
N GLY A 30 -19.37 4.48 -18.19
CA GLY A 30 -19.90 3.13 -18.38
C GLY A 30 -19.38 2.15 -17.33
N THR A 31 -18.07 2.13 -17.12
CA THR A 31 -17.42 1.31 -16.10
C THR A 31 -17.82 1.72 -14.69
N GLN A 32 -18.00 3.02 -14.42
CA GLN A 32 -18.50 3.48 -13.12
C GLN A 32 -19.89 2.92 -12.81
N ASN A 33 -20.77 2.90 -13.81
CA ASN A 33 -22.13 2.37 -13.65
C ASN A 33 -22.13 0.86 -13.36
N GLU A 34 -21.25 0.10 -14.03
CA GLU A 34 -21.05 -1.33 -13.74
C GLU A 34 -20.54 -1.56 -12.31
N ILE A 35 -19.55 -0.78 -11.88
CA ILE A 35 -19.03 -0.84 -10.50
C ILE A 35 -20.13 -0.49 -9.49
N LYS A 36 -20.90 0.58 -9.71
CA LYS A 36 -22.01 1.00 -8.84
C LYS A 36 -23.08 -0.09 -8.75
N ALA A 37 -23.42 -0.73 -9.88
CA ALA A 37 -24.36 -1.83 -9.89
C ALA A 37 -23.86 -3.03 -9.06
N TYR A 38 -22.58 -3.38 -9.17
CA TYR A 38 -21.96 -4.42 -8.35
C TYR A 38 -21.97 -4.09 -6.85
N LEU A 39 -21.61 -2.85 -6.47
CA LEU A 39 -21.68 -2.39 -5.09
C LEU A 39 -23.11 -2.46 -4.54
N GLY A 40 -24.11 -2.10 -5.37
CA GLY A 40 -25.52 -2.27 -5.06
C GLY A 40 -25.91 -3.73 -4.79
N LYS A 41 -25.44 -4.68 -5.61
CA LYS A 41 -25.66 -6.13 -5.38
C LYS A 41 -25.08 -6.61 -4.05
N ARG A 42 -23.97 -6.02 -3.58
CA ARG A 42 -23.36 -6.33 -2.28
C ARG A 42 -23.99 -5.56 -1.10
N ASN A 43 -25.07 -4.80 -1.35
CA ASN A 43 -25.72 -3.97 -0.35
C ASN A 43 -24.71 -3.00 0.31
N LEU A 44 -23.90 -2.35 -0.53
CA LEU A 44 -22.93 -1.32 -0.16
C LEU A 44 -23.43 0.03 -0.69
N ASP A 45 -24.39 0.60 0.01
CA ASP A 45 -24.83 1.98 -0.25
C ASP A 45 -23.79 3.00 0.24
N GLU A 46 -23.99 4.27 -0.13
CA GLU A 46 -23.08 5.36 0.23
C GLU A 46 -22.90 5.49 1.74
N THR A 47 -23.96 5.36 2.53
CA THR A 47 -23.91 5.46 3.99
C THR A 47 -23.03 4.35 4.57
N LYS A 48 -23.25 3.11 4.15
CA LYS A 48 -22.46 1.95 4.60
C LYS A 48 -21.00 2.07 4.18
N MET A 49 -20.73 2.56 2.97
CA MET A 49 -19.36 2.80 2.51
C MET A 49 -18.66 3.88 3.35
N GLN A 50 -19.33 5.00 3.64
CA GLN A 50 -18.74 6.04 4.50
C GLN A 50 -18.44 5.51 5.91
N ASN A 51 -19.36 4.74 6.49
CA ASN A 51 -19.15 4.11 7.80
C ASN A 51 -17.93 3.17 7.81
N LEU A 52 -17.76 2.35 6.77
CA LEU A 52 -16.60 1.48 6.61
C LEU A 52 -15.29 2.27 6.48
N ILE A 53 -15.32 3.37 5.74
CA ILE A 53 -14.16 4.26 5.60
C ILE A 53 -13.78 4.85 6.95
N GLU A 54 -14.75 5.37 7.71
CA GLU A 54 -14.52 5.96 9.01
C GLU A 54 -13.93 4.92 9.99
N GLU A 55 -14.55 3.74 10.09
CA GLU A 55 -14.07 2.65 10.94
C GLU A 55 -12.62 2.27 10.64
N TYR A 56 -12.28 2.06 9.37
CA TYR A 56 -10.97 1.55 8.97
C TYR A 56 -9.89 2.63 8.85
N SER A 57 -10.27 3.90 8.72
CA SER A 57 -9.32 5.02 8.65
C SER A 57 -8.48 5.15 9.93
N HIS A 58 -9.07 4.83 11.08
CA HIS A 58 -8.44 4.90 12.40
C HIS A 58 -7.95 3.56 12.93
N LYS A 59 -8.25 2.46 12.22
CA LYS A 59 -7.91 1.10 12.66
C LYS A 59 -6.41 0.88 12.64
N THR A 60 -5.88 0.44 13.77
CA THR A 60 -4.49 -0.01 13.93
C THR A 60 -4.45 -1.53 13.91
N PHE A 61 -3.48 -2.09 13.21
CA PHE A 61 -3.24 -3.52 13.13
C PHE A 61 -1.94 -3.83 13.89
N THR A 62 -1.94 -4.89 14.68
CA THR A 62 -0.77 -5.36 15.43
C THR A 62 0.01 -6.44 14.69
N ASP A 63 -0.44 -6.83 13.50
CA ASP A 63 0.32 -7.69 12.61
C ASP A 63 1.56 -6.96 12.06
N HIS A 64 2.61 -7.73 11.76
CA HIS A 64 3.83 -7.22 11.13
C HIS A 64 3.70 -7.13 9.59
N GLU A 65 2.48 -7.10 9.07
CA GLU A 65 2.22 -7.15 7.64
C GLU A 65 2.26 -5.75 7.01
N LEU A 66 2.73 -5.69 5.76
CA LEU A 66 2.71 -4.47 4.98
C LEU A 66 1.26 -4.12 4.60
N ARG A 67 0.81 -2.94 5.00
CA ARG A 67 -0.54 -2.44 4.73
C ARG A 67 -0.49 -1.05 4.12
N CYS A 68 -1.46 -0.75 3.27
CA CYS A 68 -1.66 0.60 2.76
C CYS A 68 -1.95 1.56 3.92
N SER A 69 -1.18 2.65 4.04
CA SER A 69 -1.39 3.63 5.11
C SER A 69 -2.77 4.30 5.05
N ARG A 70 -3.38 4.40 3.86
CA ARG A 70 -4.70 5.01 3.64
C ARG A 70 -5.86 4.05 3.86
N CYS A 71 -5.88 2.91 3.17
CA CYS A 71 -7.02 1.98 3.22
C CYS A 71 -6.79 0.75 4.09
N LYS A 72 -5.59 0.56 4.65
CA LYS A 72 -5.18 -0.58 5.49
C LYS A 72 -5.22 -1.97 4.82
N SER A 73 -5.57 -2.03 3.54
CA SER A 73 -5.48 -3.23 2.72
C SER A 73 -4.04 -3.75 2.62
N LYS A 74 -3.90 -5.07 2.59
CA LYS A 74 -2.64 -5.77 2.29
C LYS A 74 -2.37 -5.92 0.80
N LYS A 75 -3.34 -5.58 -0.05
CA LYS A 75 -3.25 -5.72 -1.50
C LYS A 75 -2.36 -4.63 -2.08
N ILE A 76 -1.05 -4.84 -1.91
CA ILE A 76 0.04 -4.00 -2.39
C ILE A 76 0.77 -4.78 -3.49
N ILE A 77 0.99 -4.15 -4.63
CA ILE A 77 1.83 -4.70 -5.71
C ILE A 77 3.23 -4.14 -5.56
N THR A 78 4.23 -4.99 -5.73
CA THR A 78 5.65 -4.63 -5.78
C THR A 78 6.21 -4.67 -7.20
N LYS A 79 7.38 -4.06 -7.41
CA LYS A 79 8.08 -4.06 -8.70
C LYS A 79 8.69 -5.42 -9.09
N GLU A 80 8.99 -6.27 -8.11
CA GLU A 80 9.72 -7.55 -8.30
C GLU A 80 8.81 -8.77 -8.38
N GLU A 81 7.57 -8.67 -7.91
CA GLU A 81 6.60 -9.75 -8.07
C GLU A 81 6.13 -9.84 -9.52
N ASN A 82 6.40 -11.00 -10.13
CA ASN A 82 5.58 -11.43 -11.26
C ASN A 82 4.13 -11.55 -10.75
N PRO A 83 3.13 -11.01 -11.47
CA PRO A 83 1.71 -11.08 -11.13
C PRO A 83 1.17 -12.49 -10.91
N SER A 84 1.95 -13.53 -11.26
CA SER A 84 1.51 -14.92 -11.23
C SER A 84 1.34 -15.49 -9.83
N GLU A 85 1.92 -14.89 -8.78
CA GLU A 85 1.76 -15.36 -7.38
C GLU A 85 0.94 -14.43 -6.49
N THR A 86 0.72 -13.17 -6.91
CA THR A 86 -0.30 -12.34 -6.29
C THR A 86 -1.66 -12.67 -6.91
N TYR A 87 -2.69 -12.72 -6.07
CA TYR A 87 -4.06 -13.13 -6.38
C TYR A 87 -4.80 -12.19 -7.36
N PHE A 88 -4.17 -11.79 -8.47
CA PHE A 88 -4.71 -10.86 -9.46
C PHE A 88 -4.46 -11.36 -10.87
N ASP A 89 -5.51 -11.33 -11.68
CA ASP A 89 -5.44 -11.60 -13.11
C ASP A 89 -4.35 -10.70 -13.77
N PRO A 90 -3.48 -11.24 -14.64
CA PRO A 90 -2.45 -10.48 -15.35
C PRO A 90 -2.98 -9.28 -16.17
N GLU A 91 -4.24 -9.26 -16.57
CA GLU A 91 -4.91 -8.10 -17.19
C GLU A 91 -5.13 -6.96 -16.19
N ILE A 92 -5.32 -7.29 -14.92
CA ILE A 92 -5.49 -6.35 -13.81
C ILE A 92 -4.15 -5.78 -13.36
N LEU A 93 -3.08 -6.56 -13.47
CA LEU A 93 -1.73 -6.02 -13.34
C LEU A 93 -1.42 -5.00 -14.44
N LYS A 94 -1.94 -5.14 -15.67
CA LYS A 94 -1.79 -4.11 -16.72
C LYS A 94 -2.49 -2.79 -16.35
N ILE A 95 -3.68 -2.86 -15.76
CA ILE A 95 -4.40 -1.68 -15.28
C ILE A 95 -3.65 -1.05 -14.10
N ALA A 96 -3.22 -1.84 -13.12
CA ALA A 96 -2.43 -1.35 -11.99
C ALA A 96 -1.07 -0.76 -12.44
N SER A 97 -0.44 -1.37 -13.46
CA SER A 97 0.85 -0.95 -14.00
C SER A 97 0.82 0.33 -14.83
N SER A 98 -0.33 0.71 -15.38
CA SER A 98 -0.50 2.02 -16.02
C SER A 98 -0.37 3.21 -15.06
N THR A 99 -0.43 2.96 -13.74
CA THR A 99 -0.28 3.96 -12.66
C THR A 99 1.18 4.18 -12.21
N TYR A 100 2.18 3.63 -12.91
CA TYR A 100 3.57 3.48 -12.42
C TYR A 100 4.49 4.70 -12.52
N ASN A 101 3.97 5.86 -12.92
CA ASN A 101 4.72 7.09 -12.87
C ASN A 101 4.07 8.00 -11.84
N ASP A 102 4.84 8.49 -10.86
CA ASP A 102 4.41 9.67 -10.12
C ASP A 102 4.26 10.86 -11.11
N ILE A 103 3.65 11.95 -10.66
CA ILE A 103 3.48 13.19 -11.46
C ILE A 103 4.85 13.73 -11.97
N ASN A 104 5.98 13.23 -11.45
CA ASN A 104 7.35 13.61 -11.80
C ASN A 104 8.13 12.53 -12.60
N GLY A 105 7.49 11.44 -13.04
CA GLY A 105 8.17 10.35 -13.76
C GLY A 105 9.11 9.48 -12.92
N ARG A 106 8.99 9.49 -11.59
CA ARG A 106 9.75 8.60 -10.69
C ARG A 106 9.08 7.25 -10.59
N LYS A 107 9.89 6.19 -10.75
CA LYS A 107 9.48 4.80 -10.53
C LYS A 107 9.09 4.62 -9.06
N MET A 108 7.89 4.11 -8.83
CA MET A 108 7.41 3.79 -7.49
C MET A 108 7.61 2.30 -7.22
N ASP A 109 8.13 1.97 -6.04
CA ASP A 109 8.50 0.59 -5.70
C ASP A 109 7.27 -0.25 -5.30
N TYR A 110 6.17 0.41 -4.87
CA TYR A 110 4.96 -0.23 -4.34
C TYR A 110 3.69 0.58 -4.66
N ALA A 111 2.57 -0.08 -4.95
CA ALA A 111 1.27 0.56 -5.13
C ALA A 111 0.13 -0.25 -4.51
N CYS A 112 -0.82 0.42 -3.86
CA CYS A 112 -2.03 -0.22 -3.35
C CYS A 112 -3.08 -0.35 -4.46
N VAL A 113 -3.53 -1.56 -4.77
CA VAL A 113 -4.52 -1.79 -5.84
C VAL A 113 -5.91 -1.25 -5.51
N VAL A 114 -6.24 -1.21 -4.22
CA VAL A 114 -7.56 -0.81 -3.71
C VAL A 114 -7.78 0.68 -3.90
N CYS A 115 -6.89 1.51 -3.36
CA CYS A 115 -7.09 2.96 -3.40
C CYS A 115 -6.17 3.67 -4.42
N GLY A 116 -5.16 2.98 -4.97
CA GLY A 116 -4.16 3.58 -5.86
C GLY A 116 -3.09 4.39 -5.13
N LEU A 117 -2.96 4.26 -3.80
CA LEU A 117 -1.91 4.97 -3.07
C LEU A 117 -0.57 4.35 -3.41
N ALA A 118 0.34 5.15 -3.94
CA ALA A 118 1.71 4.72 -4.09
C ALA A 118 2.47 4.81 -2.78
N LEU A 119 3.19 3.74 -2.46
CA LEU A 119 3.94 3.61 -1.23
C LEU A 119 5.43 3.72 -1.56
N ASN A 120 6.14 4.52 -0.76
CA ASN A 120 7.59 4.53 -0.76
C ASN A 120 8.05 4.02 0.62
N PRO A 121 8.44 2.73 0.74
CA PRO A 121 8.77 2.15 2.04
C PRO A 121 10.03 2.79 2.65
N PHE A 122 10.85 3.48 1.86
CA PHE A 122 12.11 4.05 2.34
C PHE A 122 11.98 5.45 2.96
N LYS A 123 10.80 6.08 2.92
CA LYS A 123 10.57 7.34 3.67
C LYS A 123 10.35 7.15 5.18
N HIS A 124 10.30 5.90 5.68
CA HIS A 124 10.18 5.61 7.12
C HIS A 124 11.52 5.33 7.83
N SER A 125 12.67 5.73 7.26
CA SER A 125 14.01 5.44 7.80
C SER A 125 14.69 6.58 8.58
N SER A 126 13.97 7.66 8.95
CA SER A 126 14.54 8.66 9.86
C SER A 126 14.64 8.16 11.32
N PHE A 127 13.96 7.06 11.67
CA PHE A 127 14.04 6.47 13.01
C PHE A 127 15.18 5.45 13.14
N THR A 128 15.44 4.64 12.12
CA THR A 128 16.51 3.62 12.13
C THR A 128 17.90 4.21 11.95
N ARG A 129 18.05 5.35 11.26
CA ARG A 129 19.34 6.08 11.20
C ARG A 129 19.81 6.61 12.57
N LYS A 130 18.89 6.97 13.48
CA LYS A 130 19.26 7.43 14.83
C LYS A 130 19.85 6.30 15.67
N ILE A 131 19.31 5.09 15.56
CA ILE A 131 19.81 3.93 16.29
C ILE A 131 21.16 3.45 15.72
N LEU A 132 21.30 3.40 14.40
CA LEU A 132 22.56 2.98 13.77
C LEU A 132 23.71 3.96 14.06
N ASN A 133 23.46 5.28 14.02
CA ASN A 133 24.47 6.29 14.37
C ASN A 133 24.79 6.32 15.87
N ALA A 134 23.82 6.03 16.74
CA ALA A 134 24.06 5.92 18.18
C ALA A 134 24.94 4.71 18.52
N VAL A 135 24.74 3.56 17.85
CA VAL A 135 25.56 2.35 18.05
C VAL A 135 26.96 2.50 17.43
N LEU A 136 27.08 3.16 16.27
CA LEU A 136 28.38 3.44 15.64
C LEU A 136 29.25 4.40 16.47
N ASN A 137 28.66 5.37 17.18
CA ASN A 137 29.40 6.26 18.09
C ASN A 137 29.85 5.59 19.41
N ILE A 138 29.20 4.50 19.82
CA ILE A 138 29.58 3.74 21.04
C ILE A 138 30.72 2.76 20.72
N LEU A 139 30.82 2.27 19.48
CA LEU A 139 31.85 1.31 19.05
C LEU A 139 33.14 1.97 18.52
N SER A 140 33.17 3.29 18.36
CA SER A 140 34.37 4.05 17.97
C SER A 140 35.16 4.57 19.17
N LEU A 141 35.33 3.77 20.22
CA LEU A 141 36.35 4.04 21.23
C LEU A 141 37.71 3.53 20.70
N PRO A 142 38.76 4.37 20.63
CA PRO A 142 40.05 3.95 20.14
C PRO A 142 40.66 2.96 21.14
N ILE A 143 40.88 1.72 20.72
CA ILE A 143 41.82 0.80 21.36
C ILE A 143 43.23 1.33 21.04
N ASN A 144 43.68 2.33 21.80
CA ASN A 144 45.09 2.71 21.83
C ASN A 144 45.76 2.01 23.01
N ASN A 145 46.41 0.90 22.67
CA ASN A 145 47.53 0.35 23.43
C ASN A 145 48.59 1.44 23.68
N ALA A 146 48.98 1.66 24.94
CA ALA A 146 50.24 2.31 25.26
C ALA A 146 50.91 1.63 26.47
N ARG A 147 51.93 0.82 26.14
CA ARG A 147 53.04 0.43 27.02
C ARG A 147 53.90 1.64 27.39
N ARG A 148 54.68 1.47 28.48
CA ARG A 148 55.83 2.26 29.02
C ARG A 148 55.40 3.31 30.06
N GLY A 149 55.96 3.45 31.26
CA GLY A 149 57.15 2.90 31.93
C GLY A 149 57.83 4.03 32.75
N HIS A 150 58.26 3.75 33.99
CA HIS A 150 59.10 4.59 34.90
C HIS A 150 58.54 5.99 35.27
N TRP A 151 58.54 6.45 36.52
CA TRP A 151 59.55 6.40 37.58
C TRP A 151 58.97 6.07 38.95
#